data_AF-A0A5M6CBB7-F1
#
_entry.id   AF-A0A5M6CBB7-F1
#
_cell.length_a   1.000
_cell.length_b   1.000
_cell.length_c   1.000
_cell.angle_alpha   90.00
_cell.angle_beta   90.00
_cell.angle_gamma   90.00
#
_symmetry.space_group_name_H-M   'P 1'
#
loop_
_entity.id
_entity.type
_entity.pdbx_description
1 polymer ?
#
loop_
_entity_poly.entity_id
_entity_poly.type
_entity_poly.pdbx_seq_one_letter_code
_entity_poly.pdbx_strand_id
1 'polypeptide(L)'
;MPAAKVEKEAWGDNHTDALIRGMIAEILARRPDLYRLPELQGVSDNGGNRINQKIQQILKKMCALYPGTEQMVEEEVQKLKGNKAASGGGTPKKRKIKAKEEDDE
;
A
#
# COMPACT_ATOMS: atom_id res chain seq x y z
N MET A 1 -32.11 -21.18 -14.47
CA MET A 1 -31.11 -20.97 -15.54
C MET A 1 -29.90 -21.81 -15.20
N PRO A 2 -29.39 -22.68 -16.08
CA PRO A 2 -28.15 -23.41 -15.80
C PRO A 2 -26.99 -22.42 -15.70
N ALA A 3 -26.19 -22.51 -14.63
CA ALA A 3 -24.99 -21.70 -14.46
C ALA A 3 -24.04 -21.95 -15.63
N ALA A 4 -23.53 -20.88 -16.25
CA ALA A 4 -22.54 -20.98 -17.30
C ALA A 4 -21.37 -21.83 -16.79
N LYS A 5 -21.06 -22.92 -17.50
CA LYS A 5 -19.88 -23.73 -17.21
C LYS A 5 -18.66 -22.85 -17.53
N VAL A 6 -17.98 -22.39 -16.48
CA VAL A 6 -16.70 -21.70 -16.62
C VAL A 6 -15.71 -22.72 -17.17
N GLU A 7 -15.26 -22.53 -18.41
CA GLU A 7 -14.18 -23.33 -18.98
C GLU A 7 -12.93 -23.12 -18.13
N LYS A 8 -12.31 -24.24 -17.71
CA LYS A 8 -11.11 -24.20 -16.89
C LYS A 8 -9.93 -23.91 -17.80
N GLU A 9 -9.44 -22.67 -17.74
CA GLU A 9 -8.22 -22.27 -18.44
C GLU A 9 -6.99 -22.95 -17.80
N ALA A 10 -5.97 -23.22 -18.62
CA ALA A 10 -4.70 -23.74 -18.15
C ALA A 10 -3.93 -22.66 -17.37
N TRP A 11 -3.20 -23.07 -16.33
CA TRP A 11 -2.35 -22.14 -15.59
C TRP A 11 -1.24 -21.60 -16.49
N GLY A 12 -0.96 -20.31 -16.37
CA GLY A 12 0.00 -19.58 -17.21
C GLY A 12 0.65 -18.47 -16.40
N ASP A 13 1.72 -17.89 -16.93
CA ASP A 13 2.56 -16.95 -16.18
C ASP A 13 1.79 -15.72 -15.68
N ASN A 14 0.85 -15.21 -16.50
CA ASN A 14 -0.06 -14.12 -16.12
C ASN A 14 -0.89 -14.43 -14.85
N HIS A 15 -1.24 -15.70 -14.63
CA HIS A 15 -1.98 -16.13 -13.43
C HIS A 15 -1.08 -16.05 -12.20
N THR A 16 0.19 -16.44 -12.34
CA THR A 16 1.20 -16.32 -11.29
C THR A 16 1.44 -14.86 -10.94
N ASP A 17 1.59 -13.99 -11.94
CA ASP A 17 1.78 -12.54 -11.75
C ASP A 17 0.59 -11.90 -11.03
N ALA A 18 -0.64 -12.22 -11.47
CA ALA A 18 -1.85 -11.74 -10.85
C ALA A 18 -1.99 -12.21 -9.40
N LEU A 19 -1.65 -13.48 -9.13
CA LEU A 19 -1.67 -14.05 -7.79
C LEU A 19 -0.67 -13.35 -6.87
N ILE A 20 0.58 -13.17 -7.33
CA ILE A 20 1.64 -12.49 -6.58
C ILE A 20 1.22 -11.05 -6.26
N ARG A 21 0.71 -10.32 -7.25
CA ARG A 21 0.21 -8.95 -7.05
C ARG A 21 -0.94 -8.92 -6.03
N GLY A 22 -1.89 -9.85 -6.11
CA GLY A 22 -2.99 -9.97 -5.14
C GLY A 22 -2.50 -10.25 -3.73
N MET A 23 -1.55 -11.17 -3.57
CA MET A 23 -0.94 -11.48 -2.26
C MET A 23 -0.24 -10.26 -1.64
N ILE A 24 0.55 -9.53 -2.44
CA ILE A 24 1.23 -8.31 -1.99
C ILE A 24 0.21 -7.28 -1.50
N ALA A 25 -0.82 -7.00 -2.31
CA ALA A 25 -1.84 -6.03 -1.98
C ALA A 25 -2.56 -6.38 -0.67
N GLU A 26 -2.94 -7.65 -0.49
CA GLU A 26 -3.67 -8.10 0.70
C GLU A 26 -2.81 -8.02 1.97
N ILE A 27 -1.55 -8.44 1.90
CA ILE A 27 -0.60 -8.37 3.02
C ILE A 27 -0.34 -6.92 3.42
N LEU A 28 -0.13 -6.03 2.44
CA LEU A 28 0.12 -4.62 2.71
C LEU A 28 -1.13 -3.89 3.24
N ALA A 29 -2.32 -4.28 2.81
CA ALA A 29 -3.59 -3.73 3.29
C ALA A 29 -3.86 -4.13 4.75
N ARG A 30 -3.63 -5.41 5.09
CA ARG A 30 -3.85 -5.95 6.45
C ARG A 30 -2.64 -5.86 7.37
N ARG A 31 -1.59 -5.13 6.98
CA ARG A 31 -0.38 -4.97 7.81
C ARG A 31 -0.64 -4.51 9.26
N PRO A 32 -1.66 -3.69 9.62
CA PRO A 32 -1.88 -3.32 11.01
C PRO A 32 -2.26 -4.51 11.90
N ASP A 33 -2.86 -5.56 11.33
CA ASP A 33 -3.19 -6.78 12.07
C ASP A 33 -1.92 -7.54 12.45
N LEU A 34 -0.89 -7.51 11.60
CA LEU A 34 0.42 -8.08 11.90
C LEU A 34 1.11 -7.36 13.07
N TYR A 35 0.82 -6.07 13.30
CA TYR A 35 1.40 -5.33 14.42
C TYR A 35 0.83 -5.72 15.78
N ARG A 36 -0.31 -6.44 15.79
CA ARG A 36 -1.00 -6.91 16.98
C ARG A 36 -0.57 -8.31 17.41
N LEU A 37 0.29 -8.97 16.62
CA LEU A 37 0.81 -10.28 16.98
C LEU A 37 1.65 -10.17 18.27
N PRO A 38 1.32 -10.94 19.34
CA PRO A 38 2.02 -10.87 20.62
C PRO A 38 3.55 -11.02 20.50
N GLU A 39 3.99 -11.89 19.59
CA GLU A 39 5.40 -12.19 19.34
C GLU A 39 6.15 -11.00 18.70
N LEU A 40 5.41 -10.06 18.10
CA LEU A 40 5.97 -8.86 17.47
C LEU A 40 5.81 -7.61 18.33
N GLN A 41 5.20 -7.71 19.52
CA GLN A 41 4.91 -6.56 20.38
C GLN A 41 6.19 -5.77 20.72
N GLY A 42 7.30 -6.47 21.01
CA GLY A 42 8.59 -5.85 21.33
C GLY A 42 9.32 -5.20 20.14
N VAL A 43 8.79 -5.32 18.92
CA VAL A 43 9.31 -4.64 17.71
C VAL A 43 8.26 -3.76 17.03
N SER A 44 7.09 -3.62 17.65
CA SER A 44 5.97 -2.80 17.18
C SER A 44 6.13 -1.31 17.53
N ASP A 45 7.15 -0.97 18.34
CA ASP A 45 7.49 0.39 18.73
C ASP A 45 7.61 1.32 17.50
N ASN A 46 7.15 2.57 17.66
CA ASN A 46 7.08 3.58 16.59
C ASN A 46 6.08 3.25 15.46
N GLY A 47 4.90 2.73 15.81
CA GLY A 47 3.79 2.55 14.87
C GLY A 47 4.04 1.48 13.81
N GLY A 48 4.81 0.45 14.16
CA GLY A 48 5.06 -0.71 13.29
C GLY A 48 5.99 -0.43 12.10
N ASN A 49 6.78 0.65 12.11
CA ASN A 49 7.69 0.98 11.00
C ASN A 49 8.70 -0.15 10.72
N ARG A 50 9.29 -0.74 11.77
CA ARG A 50 10.27 -1.84 11.64
C ARG A 50 9.62 -3.09 11.06
N ILE A 51 8.40 -3.41 11.50
CA ILE A 51 7.62 -4.53 10.98
C ILE A 51 7.28 -4.28 9.50
N ASN A 52 6.84 -3.08 9.14
CA ASN A 52 6.55 -2.71 7.75
C ASN A 52 7.76 -2.86 6.82
N GLN A 53 8.94 -2.41 7.25
CA GLN A 53 10.18 -2.60 6.50
C GLN A 53 10.49 -4.09 6.29
N LYS A 54 10.29 -4.92 7.32
CA LYS A 54 10.50 -6.36 7.21
C LYS A 54 9.48 -7.04 6.30
N ILE A 55 8.21 -6.65 6.34
CA ILE A 55 7.18 -7.12 5.40
C ILE A 55 7.63 -6.84 3.97
N GLN A 56 8.02 -5.60 3.65
CA GLN A 56 8.47 -5.25 2.31
C GLN A 56 9.73 -6.01 1.89
N GLN A 57 10.68 -6.23 2.79
CA GLN A 57 11.88 -7.05 2.51
C GLN A 57 11.51 -8.51 2.18
N ILE A 58 10.57 -9.11 2.92
CA ILE A 58 10.10 -10.47 2.67
C ILE A 58 9.39 -10.55 1.31
N LEU A 59 8.49 -9.61 1.02
CA LEU A 59 7.77 -9.55 -0.25
C LEU A 59 8.73 -9.38 -1.43
N LYS A 60 9.75 -8.51 -1.31
CA LYS A 60 10.77 -8.35 -2.37
C LYS A 60 11.55 -9.64 -2.63
N LYS A 61 11.90 -10.39 -1.58
CA LYS A 61 12.55 -11.71 -1.72
C LYS A 61 11.64 -12.73 -2.38
N MET A 62 10.34 -12.68 -2.07
CA MET A 62 9.34 -13.53 -2.71
C MET A 62 9.24 -13.22 -4.21
N CYS A 63 9.17 -11.94 -4.60
CA CYS A 63 9.17 -11.52 -6.00
C CYS A 63 10.45 -11.93 -6.75
N ALA A 64 11.60 -11.93 -6.09
CA ALA A 64 12.85 -12.37 -6.72
C ALA A 64 12.85 -13.85 -7.19
N LEU A 65 11.88 -14.66 -6.75
CA LEU A 65 11.71 -16.04 -7.20
C LEU A 65 10.93 -16.14 -8.53
N TYR A 66 10.29 -15.06 -8.97
CA TYR A 66 9.42 -15.02 -10.13
C TYR A 66 9.86 -13.89 -11.08
N PRO A 67 10.43 -14.22 -12.25
CA PRO A 67 10.92 -13.22 -13.21
C PRO A 67 9.83 -12.21 -13.61
N GLY A 68 10.16 -10.92 -13.60
CA GLY A 68 9.23 -9.85 -14.02
C GLY A 68 8.33 -9.30 -12.90
N THR A 69 8.44 -9.82 -11.68
CA THR A 69 7.63 -9.37 -10.53
C THR A 69 8.38 -8.45 -9.55
N GLU A 70 9.63 -8.08 -9.86
CA GLU A 70 10.55 -7.42 -8.93
C GLU A 70 10.06 -6.04 -8.46
N GLN A 71 9.33 -5.32 -9.33
CA GLN A 71 8.85 -3.97 -9.06
C GLN A 71 7.45 -3.94 -8.41
N MET A 72 6.74 -5.07 -8.36
CA MET A 72 5.34 -5.12 -7.93
C MET A 72 5.13 -4.64 -6.48
N VAL A 73 6.11 -4.89 -5.60
CA VAL A 73 6.04 -4.44 -4.19
C VAL A 73 6.05 -2.91 -4.10
N GLU A 74 6.88 -2.25 -4.91
CA GLU A 74 7.04 -0.79 -4.87
C GLU A 74 5.84 -0.09 -5.49
N GLU A 75 5.32 -0.63 -6.59
CA GLU A 75 4.07 -0.20 -7.21
C GLU A 75 2.91 -0.21 -6.20
N GLU A 76 2.72 -1.33 -5.48
CA GLU A 76 1.62 -1.44 -4.52
C GLU A 76 1.79 -0.53 -3.29
N VAL A 77 3.02 -0.37 -2.80
CA VAL A 77 3.31 0.60 -1.72
C VAL A 77 2.99 2.02 -2.17
N GLN A 78 3.29 2.39 -3.42
CA GLN A 78 2.97 3.71 -3.97
C GLN A 78 1.46 3.92 -4.11
N LYS A 79 0.71 2.92 -4.61
CA LYS A 79 -0.75 2.99 -4.71
C LYS A 79 -1.41 3.22 -3.36
N LEU A 80 -0.97 2.53 -2.32
CA LEU A 80 -1.47 2.72 -0.96
C LEU A 80 -1.18 4.11 -0.39
N LYS A 81 -0.04 4.72 -0.76
CA LYS A 81 0.28 6.11 -0.40
C LYS A 81 -0.58 7.10 -1.17
N GLY A 82 -0.80 6.88 -2.47
CA GLY A 82 -1.65 7.71 -3.33
C GLY A 82 -3.11 7.73 -2.89
N ASN A 83 -3.68 6.57 -2.54
CA ASN A 83 -5.07 6.48 -2.08
C ASN A 83 -5.32 7.23 -0.76
N LYS A 84 -4.28 7.40 0.07
CA LYS A 84 -4.40 8.14 1.33
C LYS A 84 -4.49 9.67 1.11
N ALA A 85 -3.97 10.18 -0.01
CA ALA A 85 -4.08 11.59 -0.38
C ALA A 85 -5.49 11.96 -0.89
N ALA A 86 -6.25 11.01 -1.43
CA ALA A 86 -7.60 11.25 -1.95
C ALA A 86 -8.69 11.25 -0.85
N SER A 87 -8.44 10.65 0.32
CA SER A 87 -9.43 10.51 1.41
C SER A 87 -9.16 11.40 2.63
N GLY A 88 -8.06 12.16 2.65
CA GLY A 88 -7.70 13.04 3.76
C GLY A 88 -8.11 14.47 3.48
N GLY A 89 -9.24 14.91 4.04
CA GLY A 89 -9.67 16.31 4.04
C GLY A 89 -8.61 17.21 4.68
N GLY A 90 -7.67 17.69 3.88
CA GLY A 90 -6.74 18.74 4.26
C GLY A 90 -7.52 20.04 4.38
N THR A 91 -7.75 20.50 5.61
CA THR A 91 -8.33 21.81 5.87
C THR A 91 -7.49 22.87 5.14
N PRO A 92 -8.08 23.73 4.29
CA PRO A 92 -7.33 24.75 3.58
C PRO A 92 -6.62 25.69 4.56
N LYS A 93 -5.29 25.73 4.47
CA LYS A 93 -4.44 26.64 5.24
C LYS A 93 -4.78 28.08 4.81
N LYS A 94 -5.62 28.78 5.59
CA LYS A 94 -5.98 30.19 5.36
C LYS A 94 -4.69 31.03 5.23
N ARG A 95 -4.47 31.63 4.06
CA ARG A 95 -3.40 32.62 3.86
C ARG A 95 -3.77 33.89 4.64
N LYS A 96 -2.83 34.40 5.43
CA LYS A 96 -2.93 35.69 6.13
C LYS A 96 -2.71 36.81 5.10
N ILE A 97 -3.78 37.50 4.73
CA ILE A 97 -3.70 38.72 3.91
C ILE A 97 -3.16 39.83 4.83
N LYS A 98 -2.04 40.44 4.45
CA LYS A 98 -1.46 41.60 5.13
C LYS A 98 -2.17 42.84 4.57
N ALA A 99 -3.00 43.48 5.40
CA ALA A 99 -3.60 44.78 5.09
C ALA A 99 -2.49 45.81 4.90
N LYS A 100 -2.58 46.59 3.83
CA LYS A 100 -1.72 47.73 3.53
C LYS A 100 -2.50 48.96 4.00
N GLU A 101 -2.02 49.60 5.07
CA GLU A 101 -2.56 50.87 5.56
C GLU A 101 -2.46 51.94 4.46
N GLU A 102 -3.58 52.64 4.26
CA GLU A 102 -3.67 53.94 3.60
C GLU A 102 -3.07 54.97 4.56
N ASP A 103 -2.18 55.82 4.06
CA ASP A 103 -1.71 57.01 4.76
C ASP A 103 -2.16 58.22 3.93
N ASP A 104 -2.88 59.10 4.62
CA ASP A 104 -3.48 60.36 4.19
C ASP A 104 -2.48 61.33 3.53
N GLU A 105 -2.95 62.06 2.51
CA GLU A 105 -2.53 63.44 2.23
C GLU A 105 -3.74 64.27 1.76
#